data_AF-A0A8T3TJ25-F1
#
_entry.id   AF-A0A8T3TJ25-F1
#
_cell.length_a   1.000
_cell.length_b   1.000
_cell.length_c   1.000
_cell.angle_alpha   90.00
_cell.angle_beta   90.00
_cell.angle_gamma   90.00
#
_symmetry.space_group_name_H-M   'P 1'
#
loop_
_entity.id
_entity.type
_entity.pdbx_description
1 polymer ?
#
loop_
_entity_poly.entity_id
_entity_poly.type
_entity_poly.pdbx_seq_one_letter_code
_entity_poly.pdbx_strand_id
1 'polypeptide(L)'
;MPSRNTEPIPRDPLDWRPQVPLLTRRAPTISDPIVEPLWSGTRTLLHFEARSDGPPGRLALVDSDGHDVTDRDPELLGEIGRSILALDAVVD
;
A
#
# COMPACT_ATOMS: atom_id res chain seq x y z
N MET A 1 12.10 -18.74 19.46
CA MET A 1 11.10 -18.59 18.40
C MET A 1 10.66 -17.14 18.41
N PRO A 2 10.90 -16.32 17.36
CA PRO A 2 10.27 -15.01 17.32
C PRO A 2 8.76 -15.22 17.31
N SER A 3 8.05 -14.59 18.24
CA SER A 3 6.60 -14.61 18.31
C SER A 3 6.05 -14.07 16.99
N ARG A 4 5.25 -14.88 16.28
CA ARG A 4 4.40 -14.34 15.22
C ARG A 4 3.49 -13.31 15.89
N ASN A 5 3.60 -12.03 15.52
CA ASN A 5 2.58 -11.06 15.87
C ASN A 5 1.26 -11.55 15.27
N THR A 6 0.41 -12.14 16.11
CA THR A 6 -0.97 -12.51 15.79
C THR A 6 -1.88 -11.33 16.13
N GLU A 7 -1.54 -10.14 15.66
CA GLU A 7 -2.54 -9.07 15.65
C GLU A 7 -3.59 -9.43 14.59
N PRO A 8 -4.89 -9.29 14.91
CA PRO A 8 -5.93 -9.52 13.94
C PRO A 8 -5.79 -8.51 12.80
N ILE A 9 -5.81 -9.01 11.56
CA ILE A 9 -5.80 -8.15 10.38
C ILE A 9 -7.06 -7.26 10.44
N PRO A 10 -6.91 -5.92 10.38
CA PRO A 10 -8.05 -5.02 10.38
C PRO A 10 -9.02 -5.36 9.26
N ARG A 11 -10.33 -5.28 9.54
CA ARG A 11 -11.37 -5.59 8.55
C ARG A 11 -11.55 -4.48 7.52
N ASP A 12 -11.32 -3.23 7.93
CA ASP A 12 -11.33 -2.09 7.03
C ASP A 12 -9.95 -2.02 6.34
N PRO A 13 -9.89 -2.08 4.99
CA PRO A 13 -8.64 -1.91 4.27
C PRO A 13 -7.92 -0.59 4.61
N LEU A 14 -8.63 0.48 4.95
CA LEU A 14 -8.01 1.77 5.33
C LEU A 14 -7.22 1.72 6.64
N ASP A 15 -7.50 0.71 7.47
CA ASP A 15 -6.74 0.46 8.69
C ASP A 15 -5.46 -0.36 8.43
N TRP A 16 -5.24 -0.83 7.19
CA TRP A 16 -4.02 -1.57 6.84
C TRP A 16 -2.81 -0.63 6.83
N ARG A 17 -1.64 -1.19 7.11
CA ARG A 17 -0.36 -0.46 7.08
C ARG A 17 0.65 -1.22 6.22
N PRO A 18 1.58 -0.51 5.54
CA PRO A 18 2.59 -1.16 4.72
C PRO A 18 3.37 -2.22 5.49
N GLN A 19 3.70 -3.32 4.82
CA GLN A 19 4.47 -4.38 5.45
C GLN A 19 5.89 -3.89 5.79
N VAL A 20 6.28 -3.99 7.06
CA VAL A 20 7.62 -3.60 7.49
C VAL A 20 8.61 -4.74 7.22
N PRO A 21 9.76 -4.46 6.58
CA PRO A 21 10.81 -5.46 6.40
C PRO A 21 11.26 -6.04 7.74
N LEU A 22 11.52 -7.33 7.77
CA LEU A 22 12.02 -7.98 8.98
C LEU A 22 13.45 -7.50 9.27
N LEU A 23 13.61 -6.70 10.33
CA LEU A 23 14.92 -6.28 10.82
C LEU A 23 15.53 -7.38 11.69
N THR A 24 16.47 -8.15 11.14
CA THR A 24 17.27 -9.12 11.93
C THR A 24 18.77 -8.93 11.74
N ARG A 25 19.53 -9.28 12.79
CA ARG A 25 21.00 -9.26 12.78
C ARG A 25 21.62 -10.33 11.87
N ARG A 26 20.85 -11.33 11.43
CA ARG A 26 21.28 -12.34 10.47
C ARG A 26 20.44 -12.23 9.20
N ALA A 27 21.09 -12.02 8.06
CA ALA A 27 20.39 -12.07 6.79
C ALA A 27 19.78 -13.48 6.61
N PRO A 28 18.46 -13.59 6.40
CA PRO A 28 17.86 -14.87 6.06
C PRO A 28 18.38 -15.35 4.69
N THR A 29 18.52 -16.66 4.52
CA THR A 29 18.79 -17.24 3.20
C THR A 29 17.50 -17.18 2.39
N ILE A 30 17.52 -16.46 1.26
CA ILE A 30 16.39 -16.31 0.33
C ILE A 30 16.80 -16.98 -0.99
N SER A 31 16.02 -17.93 -1.48
CA SER A 31 16.19 -18.51 -2.83
C SER A 31 15.48 -17.64 -3.84
N ASP A 32 16.14 -17.35 -4.97
CA ASP A 32 15.57 -16.62 -6.12
C ASP A 32 14.84 -15.32 -5.73
N PRO A 33 15.53 -14.36 -5.07
CA PRO A 33 14.88 -13.14 -4.60
C PRO A 33 14.45 -12.24 -5.76
N ILE A 34 13.29 -11.61 -5.61
CA ILE A 34 12.95 -10.39 -6.35
C ILE A 34 13.66 -9.23 -5.63
N VAL A 35 14.47 -8.48 -6.37
CA VAL A 35 15.23 -7.34 -5.84
C VAL A 35 14.67 -6.06 -6.43
N GLU A 36 14.29 -5.13 -5.56
CA GLU A 36 13.72 -3.84 -5.92
C GLU A 36 14.67 -2.71 -5.49
N PRO A 37 14.71 -1.58 -6.22
CA PRO A 37 15.39 -0.38 -5.76
C PRO A 37 14.83 0.10 -4.42
N LEU A 38 15.69 0.59 -3.54
CA LEU A 38 15.23 1.31 -2.36
C LEU A 38 14.90 2.75 -2.75
N TRP A 39 13.61 3.09 -2.77
CA TRP A 39 13.17 4.46 -3.03
C TRP A 39 13.26 5.34 -1.77
N SER A 40 13.71 6.57 -1.96
CA SER A 40 13.57 7.63 -0.95
C SER A 40 12.24 8.33 -1.16
N GLY A 41 11.39 8.39 -0.14
CA GLY A 41 10.10 9.07 -0.24
C GLY A 41 9.17 8.74 0.93
N THR A 42 7.91 9.18 0.79
CA THR A 42 6.84 8.76 1.69
C THR A 42 6.29 7.45 1.16
N ARG A 43 6.28 6.41 1.99
CA ARG A 43 5.60 5.15 1.66
C ARG A 43 4.11 5.29 1.93
N THR A 44 3.28 4.93 0.97
CA THR A 44 1.83 5.07 1.05
C THR A 44 1.15 3.82 0.55
N LEU A 45 0.02 3.44 1.15
CA LEU A 45 -0.92 2.51 0.55
C LEU A 45 -1.95 3.29 -0.27
N LEU A 46 -2.13 2.88 -1.51
CA LEU A 46 -3.21 3.32 -2.37
C LEU A 46 -4.40 2.39 -2.19
N HIS A 47 -5.54 2.97 -1.83
CA HIS A 47 -6.84 2.30 -1.81
C HIS A 47 -7.63 2.75 -3.03
N PHE A 48 -8.04 1.81 -3.86
CA PHE A 48 -8.80 2.07 -5.07
C PHE A 48 -10.06 1.20 -5.09
N GLU A 49 -11.21 1.81 -5.33
CA GLU A 49 -12.48 1.12 -5.55
C GLU A 49 -13.21 1.79 -6.71
N ALA A 50 -13.34 1.10 -7.84
CA ALA A 50 -14.08 1.58 -9.00
C ALA A 50 -15.58 1.69 -8.69
N ARG A 51 -16.20 2.79 -9.12
CA ARG A 51 -17.66 2.90 -9.11
C ARG A 51 -18.25 2.25 -10.36
N SER A 52 -19.40 1.61 -10.18
CA SER A 52 -20.16 0.96 -11.25
C SER A 52 -20.80 1.94 -12.25
N ASP A 53 -20.92 3.23 -11.90
CA ASP A 53 -21.54 4.29 -12.72
C ASP A 53 -20.53 5.20 -13.45
N GLY A 54 -19.23 4.90 -13.37
CA GLY A 54 -18.16 5.57 -14.09
C GLY A 54 -17.08 6.20 -13.18
N PRO A 55 -15.97 6.67 -13.75
CA PRO A 55 -14.88 7.26 -12.98
C PRO A 55 -15.18 8.68 -12.45
N PRO A 56 -14.53 9.10 -11.34
CA PRO A 56 -13.61 8.29 -10.56
C PRO A 56 -14.33 7.49 -9.46
N GLY A 57 -13.79 6.30 -9.23
CA GLY A 57 -14.04 5.51 -8.05
C GLY A 57 -13.59 6.21 -6.76
N ARG A 58 -13.65 5.51 -5.62
CA ARG A 58 -12.99 5.97 -4.40
C ARG A 58 -11.49 5.73 -4.56
N LEU A 59 -10.70 6.78 -4.35
CA LEU A 59 -9.25 6.72 -4.32
C LEU A 59 -8.77 7.39 -3.03
N ALA A 60 -7.92 6.71 -2.26
CA ALA A 60 -7.25 7.29 -1.10
C ALA A 60 -5.78 6.85 -1.04
N LEU A 61 -4.89 7.78 -0.70
CA LEU A 61 -3.50 7.48 -0.35
C LEU A 61 -3.34 7.62 1.16
N VAL A 62 -2.91 6.57 1.83
CA VAL A 62 -2.70 6.53 3.28
C VAL A 62 -1.23 6.30 3.57
N ASP A 63 -0.59 7.19 4.33
CA ASP A 63 0.83 7.01 4.69
C ASP A 63 1.03 5.90 5.74
N SER A 64 2.30 5.60 6.05
CA SER A 64 2.67 4.57 7.01
C SER A 64 2.18 4.81 8.44
N ASP A 65 1.86 6.06 8.79
CA ASP A 65 1.31 6.43 10.10
C ASP A 65 -0.23 6.38 10.09
N GLY A 66 -0.84 6.26 8.93
CA GLY A 66 -2.29 6.20 8.75
C GLY A 66 -2.94 7.53 8.39
N HIS A 67 -2.17 8.55 8.03
CA HIS A 67 -2.73 9.80 7.59
C HIS A 67 -3.17 9.70 6.13
N ASP A 68 -4.36 10.21 5.84
CA ASP A 68 -4.81 10.46 4.49
C ASP A 68 -3.95 11.58 3.88
N VAL A 69 -3.26 11.27 2.80
CA VAL A 69 -2.38 12.16 2.04
C VAL A 69 -2.82 12.30 0.59
N THR A 70 -4.06 11.91 0.28
CA THR A 70 -4.66 11.93 -1.06
C THR A 70 -4.47 13.29 -1.74
N ASP A 71 -4.77 14.37 -1.04
CA ASP A 71 -4.75 15.73 -1.60
C ASP A 71 -3.33 16.31 -1.83
N ARG A 72 -2.26 15.57 -1.51
CA ARG A 72 -0.89 16.08 -1.69
C ARG A 72 -0.48 16.24 -3.15
N ASP A 73 -0.96 15.38 -4.03
CA ASP A 73 -0.60 15.40 -5.45
C ASP A 73 -1.79 14.99 -6.35
N PRO A 74 -2.68 15.92 -6.71
CA PRO A 74 -3.88 15.61 -7.49
C PRO A 74 -3.56 15.18 -8.93
N GLU A 75 -2.40 15.54 -9.47
CA GLU A 75 -1.98 15.11 -10.82
C GLU A 75 -1.63 13.62 -10.81
N LEU A 76 -0.85 13.18 -9.81
CA LEU A 76 -0.55 11.76 -9.57
C LEU A 76 -1.83 10.94 -9.41
N LEU A 77 -2.80 11.41 -8.63
CA LEU A 77 -4.07 10.71 -8.46
C LEU A 77 -4.82 10.51 -9.78
N GLY A 78 -4.81 11.55 -10.63
CA GLY A 78 -5.42 11.50 -11.95
C GLY A 78 -4.81 10.42 -12.83
N GLU A 79 -3.48 10.27 -12.80
CA GLU A 79 -2.78 9.22 -13.56
C GLU A 79 -3.01 7.83 -12.99
N ILE A 80 -2.97 7.68 -11.66
CA ILE A 80 -3.25 6.41 -10.98
C ILE A 80 -4.67 5.92 -11.33
N GLY A 81 -5.68 6.79 -11.21
CA GLY A 81 -7.07 6.43 -11.47
C GLY A 81 -7.33 6.00 -12.91
N ARG A 82 -6.52 6.45 -13.88
CA ARG A 82 -6.58 6.00 -15.28
C ARG A 82 -5.82 4.70 -15.56
N SER A 83 -4.87 4.35 -14.69
CA SER A 83 -3.92 3.25 -14.93
C SER A 83 -4.36 1.93 -14.27
N ILE A 84 -5.20 1.99 -13.23
CA ILE A 84 -5.66 0.80 -12.53
C ILE A 84 -6.77 0.12 -13.32
N LEU A 85 -6.56 -1.18 -13.61
CA LEU A 85 -7.52 -2.04 -14.32
C LEU A 85 -8.33 -2.94 -13.37
N ALA A 86 -8.10 -2.84 -12.06
CA ALA A 86 -8.86 -3.57 -11.05
C ALA A 86 -10.20 -2.87 -10.77
N LEU A 87 -11.16 -3.60 -10.22
CA LEU A 87 -12.38 -3.01 -9.66
C LEU A 87 -12.19 -2.56 -8.20
N ASP A 88 -11.32 -3.23 -7.48
CA ASP A 88 -10.94 -2.94 -6.10
C ASP A 88 -9.50 -3.39 -5.91
N ALA A 89 -8.66 -2.55 -5.30
CA ALA A 89 -7.26 -2.84 -5.04
C ALA A 89 -6.71 -2.03 -3.86
N VAL A 90 -5.80 -2.66 -3.10
CA VAL A 90 -4.86 -1.97 -2.22
C VAL A 90 -3.45 -2.19 -2.79
N VAL A 91 -2.72 -1.11 -3.07
CA VAL A 91 -1.39 -1.15 -3.67
C VAL A 91 -0.39 -0.47 -2.73
N ASP A 92 0.74 -1.13 -2.46
CA ASP A 92 1.91 -0.60 -1.75
C ASP A 92 3.01 -0.28 -2.77
#